data_AF-A0A954H7G2-F1
#
_entry.id   AF-A0A954H7G2-F1
#
_cell.length_a   1.000
_cell.length_b   1.000
_cell.length_c   1.000
_cell.angle_alpha   90.00
_cell.angle_beta   90.00
_cell.angle_gamma   90.00
#
_symmetry.space_group_name_H-M   'P 1'
#
loop_
_entity.id
_entity.type
_entity.pdbx_description
1 polymer ?
#
loop_
_entity_poly.entity_id
_entity_poly.type
_entity_poly.pdbx_seq_one_letter_code
_entity_poly.pdbx_strand_id
1 'polypeptide(L)'
;FWYDGGNLPSEELTNRLPESFQKRLAAQRGGGNKTSGALLVGSKGMLFSPDDYGARYFLLPEGDFADYKKPEQTLPRIPFEGGTDQRQKWEFVATCKGEYEPGTMSNFGYAGRLTETILVGNLAIRAQEGQRIEWDAKNMVSPNVPELNQYVQREYREGWAL
;
A
#
# COMPACT_ATOMS: atom_id res chain seq x y z
N PHE A 1 -8.41 9.11 -3.95
CA PHE A 1 -9.16 9.67 -2.80
C PHE A 1 -8.80 8.86 -1.56
N TRP A 2 -8.47 9.53 -0.46
CA TRP A 2 -8.21 8.91 0.85
C TRP A 2 -9.34 9.33 1.79
N TYR A 3 -9.91 8.37 2.52
CA TYR A 3 -10.98 8.62 3.48
C TYR A 3 -10.51 8.13 4.84
N ASP A 4 -10.39 9.03 5.80
CA ASP A 4 -9.91 8.74 7.16
C ASP A 4 -10.88 9.28 8.21
N GLY A 5 -10.67 8.94 9.48
CA GLY A 5 -11.43 9.46 10.61
C GLY A 5 -12.84 8.88 10.73
N GLY A 6 -13.21 7.93 9.88
CA GLY A 6 -14.58 7.40 9.77
C GLY A 6 -15.37 8.00 8.61
N ASN A 7 -14.77 8.89 7.82
CA ASN A 7 -15.32 9.29 6.52
C ASN A 7 -15.40 8.07 5.60
N LEU A 8 -16.44 8.01 4.77
CA LEU A 8 -16.68 6.93 3.84
C LEU A 8 -16.68 7.45 2.39
N PRO A 9 -16.36 6.59 1.40
CA PRO A 9 -16.62 6.88 0.00
C PRO A 9 -18.11 7.17 -0.26
N SER A 10 -18.41 7.70 -1.44
CA SER A 10 -19.79 7.93 -1.88
C SER A 10 -20.64 6.67 -1.80
N GLU A 11 -21.95 6.85 -1.59
CA GLU A 11 -22.89 5.72 -1.53
C GLU A 11 -22.85 4.88 -2.81
N GLU A 12 -22.68 5.53 -3.96
CA GLU A 12 -22.49 4.89 -5.27
C GLU A 12 -21.37 3.84 -5.25
N LEU A 13 -20.22 4.16 -4.63
CA LEU A 13 -19.11 3.22 -4.49
C LEU A 13 -19.40 2.17 -3.44
N THR A 14 -19.92 2.57 -2.27
CA THR A 14 -20.14 1.63 -1.16
C THR A 14 -21.22 0.58 -1.45
N ASN A 15 -22.24 0.94 -2.24
CA ASN A 15 -23.34 0.04 -2.60
C ASN A 15 -22.92 -1.04 -3.61
N ARG A 16 -21.75 -0.89 -4.21
CA ARG A 16 -21.17 -1.88 -5.14
C ARG A 16 -20.24 -2.88 -4.46
N LEU A 17 -19.94 -2.69 -3.17
CA LEU A 17 -19.10 -3.60 -2.39
C LEU A 17 -19.88 -4.88 -2.01
N PRO A 18 -19.21 -5.99 -1.63
CA PRO A 18 -19.91 -7.19 -1.17
C PRO A 18 -20.88 -6.90 -0.02
N GLU A 19 -22.05 -7.54 -0.01
CA GLU A 19 -23.10 -7.30 1.00
C GLU A 19 -22.59 -7.43 2.45
N SER A 20 -21.68 -8.39 2.68
CA SER A 20 -21.05 -8.57 4.00
C SER A 20 -20.29 -7.33 4.47
N PHE A 21 -19.68 -6.58 3.56
CA PHE A 21 -19.00 -5.32 3.87
C PHE A 21 -19.98 -4.16 3.98
N GLN A 22 -21.03 -4.12 3.16
CA GLN A 22 -22.11 -3.13 3.31
C GLN A 22 -22.76 -3.19 4.70
N LYS A 23 -22.95 -4.40 5.25
CA LYS A 23 -23.41 -4.59 6.65
C LYS A 23 -22.46 -3.98 7.68
N ARG A 24 -21.13 -4.10 7.49
CA ARG A 24 -20.12 -3.45 8.33
C ARG A 24 -20.24 -1.91 8.25
N LEU A 25 -20.43 -1.38 7.04
CA LEU A 25 -20.61 0.06 6.83
C LEU A 25 -21.90 0.58 7.49
N ALA A 26 -23.00 -0.15 7.37
CA ALA A 26 -24.25 0.18 8.04
C ALA A 26 -24.10 0.18 9.57
N ALA A 27 -23.41 -0.83 10.14
CA ALA A 27 -23.12 -0.87 11.57
C ALA A 27 -22.25 0.32 12.02
N GLN A 28 -21.22 0.69 11.25
CA GLN A 28 -20.40 1.87 11.53
C GLN A 28 -21.23 3.17 11.51
N ARG A 29 -22.11 3.34 10.51
CA ARG A 29 -23.02 4.50 10.44
C ARG A 29 -23.96 4.58 11.65
N GLY A 30 -24.33 3.43 12.21
CA GLY A 30 -25.10 3.32 13.46
C GLY A 30 -24.30 3.49 14.76
N GLY A 31 -23.04 3.95 14.70
CA GLY A 31 -22.19 4.14 15.88
C GLY A 31 -21.40 2.90 16.32
N GLY A 32 -21.40 1.84 15.51
CA GLY A 32 -20.58 0.64 15.74
C GLY A 32 -19.09 0.86 15.46
N ASN A 33 -18.32 -0.22 15.52
CA ASN A 33 -16.89 -0.19 15.27
C ASN A 33 -16.57 0.27 13.84
N LYS A 34 -15.51 1.08 13.71
CA LYS A 34 -14.99 1.51 12.41
C LYS A 34 -14.42 0.32 11.66
N THR A 35 -14.57 0.34 10.33
CA THR A 35 -13.98 -0.64 9.41
C THR A 35 -12.95 0.03 8.50
N SER A 36 -11.99 -0.74 7.99
CA SER A 36 -11.08 -0.32 6.92
C SER A 36 -11.19 -1.24 5.70
N GLY A 37 -10.60 -0.81 4.58
CA GLY A 37 -10.57 -1.52 3.32
C GLY A 37 -9.99 -0.67 2.20
N ALA A 38 -9.45 -1.33 1.17
CA ALA A 38 -8.87 -0.69 0.00
C ALA A 38 -9.74 -0.96 -1.24
N LEU A 39 -10.07 0.10 -1.99
CA LEU A 39 -10.84 0.01 -3.23
C LEU A 39 -10.05 0.65 -4.37
N LEU A 40 -9.78 -0.14 -5.41
CA LEU A 40 -9.20 0.33 -6.65
C LEU A 40 -10.31 0.39 -7.69
N VAL A 41 -10.56 1.58 -8.24
CA VAL A 41 -11.58 1.81 -9.27
C VAL A 41 -10.90 1.94 -10.62
N GLY A 42 -11.16 0.96 -11.51
CA GLY A 42 -10.68 0.97 -12.88
C GLY A 42 -11.80 1.22 -13.88
N SER A 43 -11.44 1.44 -15.15
CA SER A 43 -12.40 1.65 -16.24
C SER A 43 -13.25 0.42 -16.59
N LYS A 44 -12.80 -0.78 -16.19
CA LYS A 44 -13.47 -2.07 -16.50
C LYS A 44 -14.10 -2.74 -15.28
N GLY A 45 -13.97 -2.17 -14.10
CA GLY A 45 -14.38 -2.82 -12.86
C GLY A 45 -13.59 -2.32 -11.66
N MET A 46 -13.79 -2.97 -10.50
CA MET A 46 -13.11 -2.60 -9.26
C MET A 46 -12.43 -3.79 -8.61
N LEU A 47 -11.34 -3.54 -7.91
CA LEU A 47 -10.71 -4.50 -7.00
C LEU A 47 -10.90 -3.99 -5.58
N PHE A 48 -11.52 -4.81 -4.73
CA PHE A 48 -11.82 -4.47 -3.35
C PHE A 48 -11.13 -5.43 -2.39
N SER A 49 -10.42 -4.91 -1.39
CA SER A 49 -9.94 -5.66 -0.23
C SER A 49 -10.68 -5.18 1.03
N PRO A 50 -11.23 -6.09 1.87
CA PRO A 50 -12.03 -5.74 3.04
C PRO A 50 -11.18 -5.39 4.28
N ASP A 51 -9.88 -5.22 4.09
CA ASP A 51 -8.86 -4.81 5.04
C ASP A 51 -7.67 -4.18 4.28
N ASP A 52 -6.62 -3.83 5.02
CA ASP A 52 -5.44 -3.13 4.50
C ASP A 52 -4.29 -4.09 4.14
N TYR A 53 -4.51 -5.41 4.26
CA TYR A 53 -3.49 -6.44 4.03
C TYR A 53 -3.59 -7.10 2.67
N GLY A 54 -4.74 -7.01 1.98
CA GLY A 54 -4.88 -7.53 0.62
C GLY A 54 -4.89 -9.05 0.50
N ALA A 55 -4.88 -9.78 1.62
CA ALA A 55 -4.89 -11.25 1.64
C ALA A 55 -6.18 -11.83 1.04
N ARG A 56 -7.29 -11.10 1.19
CA ARG A 56 -8.56 -11.36 0.51
C ARG A 56 -8.91 -10.17 -0.38
N TYR A 57 -9.40 -10.45 -1.58
CA TYR A 57 -9.91 -9.44 -2.49
C TYR A 57 -11.11 -9.96 -3.28
N PHE A 58 -11.87 -9.02 -3.83
CA PHE A 58 -13.04 -9.21 -4.68
C PHE A 58 -12.85 -8.42 -5.97
N LEU A 59 -13.21 -9.02 -7.10
CA LEU A 59 -13.33 -8.31 -8.37
C LEU A 59 -14.81 -7.99 -8.60
N LEU A 60 -15.12 -6.73 -8.88
CA LEU A 60 -16.49 -6.22 -8.88
C LEU A 60 -16.87 -5.58 -10.23
N PRO A 61 -18.09 -5.83 -10.73
CA PRO A 61 -19.11 -6.73 -10.16
C PRO A 61 -18.71 -8.19 -10.35
N GLU A 62 -18.99 -9.05 -9.36
CA GLU A 62 -18.45 -10.44 -9.33
C GLU A 62 -18.82 -11.26 -10.58
N GLY A 63 -20.00 -11.01 -11.16
CA GLY A 63 -20.47 -11.67 -12.38
C GLY A 63 -19.57 -11.44 -13.60
N ASP A 64 -18.98 -10.25 -13.74
CA ASP A 64 -18.08 -9.93 -14.86
C ASP A 64 -16.73 -10.65 -14.75
N PHE A 65 -16.44 -11.21 -13.58
CA PHE A 65 -15.18 -11.89 -13.26
C PHE A 65 -15.40 -13.36 -12.85
N ALA A 66 -16.56 -13.96 -13.16
CA ALA A 66 -16.86 -15.34 -12.80
C ALA A 66 -15.84 -16.35 -13.37
N ASP A 67 -15.33 -16.08 -14.58
CA ASP A 67 -14.31 -16.89 -15.25
C ASP A 67 -12.87 -16.42 -14.99
N TYR A 68 -12.68 -15.46 -14.08
CA TYR A 68 -11.35 -14.94 -13.76
C TYR A 68 -10.45 -16.05 -13.20
N LYS A 69 -9.32 -16.26 -13.88
CA LYS A 69 -8.26 -17.15 -13.41
C LYS A 69 -7.19 -16.30 -12.74
N LYS A 70 -6.89 -16.62 -11.48
CA LYS A 70 -5.80 -15.99 -10.74
C LYS A 70 -4.48 -16.19 -11.50
N PRO A 71 -3.61 -15.17 -11.56
CA PRO A 71 -2.28 -15.34 -12.14
C PRO A 71 -1.50 -16.38 -11.34
N GLU A 72 -0.56 -17.05 -12.02
CA GLU A 72 0.37 -17.96 -11.37
C GLU A 72 1.21 -17.20 -10.33
N GLN A 73 1.59 -17.91 -9.26
CA GLN A 73 2.44 -17.33 -8.23
C GLN A 73 3.87 -17.20 -8.75
N THR A 74 4.34 -15.97 -8.86
CA THR A 74 5.70 -15.67 -9.36
C THR A 74 6.71 -15.44 -8.23
N LEU A 75 6.25 -15.11 -7.03
CA LEU A 75 7.11 -14.83 -5.89
C LEU A 75 7.35 -16.11 -5.09
N PRO A 76 8.62 -16.47 -4.79
CA PRO A 76 8.92 -17.64 -3.99
C PRO A 76 8.37 -17.46 -2.57
N ARG A 77 8.02 -18.59 -1.94
CA ARG A 77 7.67 -18.62 -0.52
C ARG A 77 8.87 -19.09 0.27
N ILE A 78 9.00 -18.56 1.49
CA ILE A 78 10.04 -18.99 2.41
C ILE A 78 9.85 -20.49 2.68
N PRO A 79 10.84 -21.34 2.35
CA PRO A 79 10.70 -22.79 2.42
C PRO A 79 10.72 -23.32 3.87
N PHE A 80 11.21 -22.51 4.81
CA PHE A 80 11.22 -22.85 6.22
C PHE A 80 9.80 -23.07 6.76
N GLU A 81 9.59 -24.21 7.42
CA GLU A 81 8.34 -24.52 8.10
C GLU A 81 8.36 -23.95 9.52
N GLY A 82 7.49 -22.98 9.76
CA GLY A 82 7.33 -22.32 11.05
C GLY A 82 6.29 -21.22 11.02
N GLY A 83 6.16 -20.50 12.14
CA GLY A 83 5.34 -19.29 12.21
C GLY A 83 5.92 -18.15 11.36
N THR A 84 5.11 -17.12 11.07
CA THR A 84 5.52 -15.97 10.25
C THR A 84 6.83 -15.33 10.72
N ASP A 85 6.95 -15.08 12.02
CA ASP A 85 8.16 -14.50 12.63
C ASP A 85 9.41 -15.39 12.45
N GLN A 86 9.26 -16.71 12.64
CA GLN A 86 10.35 -17.66 12.46
C GLN A 86 10.80 -17.72 11.00
N ARG A 87 9.86 -17.70 10.05
CA ARG A 87 10.16 -17.68 8.61
C ARG A 87 10.96 -16.45 8.23
N GLN A 88 10.56 -15.27 8.68
CA GLN A 88 11.27 -14.00 8.39
C GLN A 88 12.68 -13.98 9.00
N LYS A 89 12.83 -14.44 10.25
CA LYS A 89 14.15 -14.55 10.90
C LYS A 89 15.05 -15.54 10.18
N TRP A 90 14.50 -16.69 9.76
CA TRP A 90 15.23 -17.69 9.00
C TRP A 90 15.68 -17.13 7.65
N GLU A 91 14.79 -16.48 6.89
CA GLU A 91 15.11 -15.88 5.58
C GLU A 91 16.27 -14.89 5.70
N PHE A 92 16.21 -14.00 6.70
CA PHE A 92 17.27 -13.04 6.95
C PHE A 92 18.60 -13.72 7.27
N VAL A 93 18.63 -14.64 8.24
CA VAL A 93 19.87 -15.30 8.66
C VAL A 93 20.46 -16.17 7.55
N ALA A 94 19.63 -16.96 6.85
CA ALA A 94 20.08 -17.81 5.76
C ALA A 94 20.62 -16.98 4.58
N THR A 95 19.98 -15.86 4.25
CA THR A 95 20.50 -14.92 3.24
C THR A 95 21.85 -14.33 3.66
N CYS A 96 21.99 -13.87 4.90
CA CYS A 96 23.27 -13.33 5.40
C CYS A 96 24.42 -14.35 5.38
N LYS A 97 24.11 -15.64 5.49
CA LYS A 97 25.08 -16.74 5.39
C LYS A 97 25.36 -17.18 3.94
N GLY A 98 24.62 -16.67 2.96
CA GLY A 98 24.68 -17.15 1.57
C GLY A 98 24.04 -18.53 1.36
N GLU A 99 23.16 -18.94 2.26
CA GLU A 99 22.49 -20.26 2.26
C GLU A 99 21.09 -20.22 1.60
N TYR A 100 20.61 -19.04 1.23
CA TYR A 100 19.30 -18.86 0.62
C TYR A 100 19.34 -17.88 -0.56
N GLU A 101 19.07 -18.42 -1.75
CA GLU A 101 18.69 -17.67 -2.95
C GLU A 101 17.17 -17.76 -3.10
N PRO A 102 16.45 -16.66 -3.39
CA PRO A 102 16.89 -15.39 -4.02
C PRO A 102 17.34 -14.29 -3.03
N GLY A 103 17.56 -14.63 -1.77
CA GLY A 103 17.79 -13.68 -0.68
C GLY A 103 16.51 -13.08 -0.11
N THR A 104 16.65 -12.04 0.72
CA THR A 104 15.53 -11.39 1.41
C THR A 104 14.58 -10.69 0.43
N MET A 105 13.29 -11.00 0.49
CA MET A 105 12.27 -10.36 -0.33
C MET A 105 12.02 -8.89 0.06
N SER A 106 12.40 -8.50 1.28
CA SER A 106 12.37 -7.12 1.80
C SER A 106 13.72 -6.39 1.69
N ASN A 107 14.55 -6.73 0.70
CA ASN A 107 15.85 -6.09 0.47
C ASN A 107 15.75 -4.57 0.21
N PHE A 108 16.86 -3.85 0.33
CA PHE A 108 16.91 -2.39 0.15
C PHE A 108 16.43 -1.90 -1.23
N GLY A 109 16.57 -2.72 -2.27
CA GLY A 109 16.05 -2.38 -3.60
C GLY A 109 14.52 -2.28 -3.60
N TYR A 110 13.83 -3.19 -2.92
CA TYR A 110 12.38 -3.14 -2.74
C TYR A 110 11.98 -2.13 -1.65
N ALA A 111 12.52 -2.28 -0.45
CA ALA A 111 12.14 -1.51 0.72
C ALA A 111 12.40 0.00 0.55
N GLY A 112 13.52 0.38 -0.09
CA GLY A 112 13.83 1.78 -0.35
C GLY A 112 12.77 2.48 -1.21
N ARG A 113 12.33 1.84 -2.30
CA ARG A 113 11.27 2.37 -3.18
C ARG A 113 9.90 2.43 -2.48
N LEU A 114 9.60 1.45 -1.63
CA LEU A 114 8.40 1.49 -0.80
C LEU A 114 8.45 2.67 0.18
N THR A 115 9.56 2.86 0.89
CA THR A 115 9.77 3.99 1.79
C THR A 115 9.64 5.32 1.05
N GLU A 116 10.26 5.45 -0.12
CA GLU A 116 10.13 6.64 -0.97
C GLU A 116 8.67 6.95 -1.28
N THR A 117 7.90 5.96 -1.73
CA THR A 117 6.47 6.12 -2.06
C THR A 117 5.67 6.69 -0.89
N ILE A 118 5.88 6.15 0.31
CA ILE A 118 5.20 6.62 1.53
C ILE A 118 5.64 8.05 1.89
N LEU A 119 6.94 8.36 1.78
CA LEU A 119 7.46 9.69 2.09
C LEU A 119 6.98 10.76 1.11
N VAL A 120 6.81 10.43 -0.17
CA VAL A 120 6.18 11.33 -1.16
C VAL A 120 4.74 11.64 -0.77
N GLY A 121 4.03 10.71 -0.13
CA GLY A 121 2.72 10.98 0.48
C GLY A 121 2.74 12.12 1.51
N ASN A 122 3.81 12.24 2.29
CA ASN A 122 3.98 13.37 3.22
C ASN A 122 4.21 14.70 2.48
N LEU A 123 4.86 14.68 1.32
CA LEU A 123 4.99 15.87 0.47
C LEU A 123 3.61 16.32 -0.04
N ALA A 124 2.74 15.39 -0.42
CA ALA A 124 1.38 15.70 -0.84
C ALA A 124 0.56 16.36 0.28
N ILE A 125 0.72 15.89 1.53
CA ILE A 125 0.08 16.54 2.69
C ILE A 125 0.61 17.97 2.87
N ARG A 126 1.92 18.18 2.75
CA ARG A 126 2.53 19.52 2.84
C ARG A 126 2.14 20.46 1.70
N ALA A 127 1.83 19.91 0.53
CA ALA A 127 1.36 20.66 -0.64
C ALA A 127 -0.03 21.29 -0.44
N GLN A 128 -0.76 20.89 0.62
CA GLN A 128 -2.14 21.27 0.90
C GLN A 128 -3.16 20.64 -0.07
N GLU A 129 -4.43 20.67 0.33
CA GLU A 129 -5.51 20.07 -0.45
C GLU A 129 -5.68 20.76 -1.81
N GLY A 130 -5.92 19.97 -2.87
CA GLY A 130 -6.13 20.47 -4.23
C GLY A 130 -4.85 20.72 -5.02
N GLN A 131 -3.68 20.72 -4.37
CA GLN A 131 -2.41 20.86 -5.08
C GLN A 131 -1.92 19.50 -5.59
N ARG A 132 -1.87 19.36 -6.92
CA ARG A 132 -1.23 18.19 -7.55
C ARG A 132 0.28 18.33 -7.45
N ILE A 133 0.95 17.29 -6.95
CA ILE A 133 2.40 17.16 -7.01
C ILE A 133 2.80 16.17 -8.11
N GLU A 134 3.86 16.49 -8.84
CA GLU A 134 4.60 15.56 -9.68
C GLU A 134 5.87 15.17 -8.94
N TRP A 135 6.36 13.95 -9.14
CA TRP A 135 7.53 13.42 -8.47
C TRP A 135 8.51 12.81 -9.48
N ASP A 136 9.69 13.41 -9.56
CA ASP A 136 10.84 12.87 -10.28
C ASP A 136 11.67 12.03 -9.31
N ALA A 137 11.38 10.73 -9.24
CA ALA A 137 12.08 9.78 -8.40
C ALA A 137 13.58 9.67 -8.69
N LYS A 138 14.01 9.96 -9.93
CA LYS A 138 15.42 9.86 -10.31
C LYS A 138 16.23 11.01 -9.71
N ASN A 139 15.68 12.22 -9.76
CA ASN A 139 16.33 13.42 -9.25
C ASN A 139 15.89 13.77 -7.82
N MET A 140 14.92 13.04 -7.26
CA MET A 140 14.33 13.26 -5.93
C MET A 140 13.77 14.68 -5.77
N VAL A 141 12.96 15.12 -6.73
CA VAL A 141 12.37 16.47 -6.72
C VAL A 141 10.92 16.46 -7.19
N SER A 142 10.14 17.43 -6.71
CA SER A 142 8.90 17.86 -7.32
C SER A 142 9.17 19.01 -8.29
N PRO A 143 9.04 18.80 -9.61
CA PRO A 143 9.35 19.83 -10.60
C PRO A 143 8.27 20.91 -10.70
N ASN A 144 7.02 20.57 -10.39
CA ASN A 144 5.88 21.48 -10.50
C ASN A 144 5.54 22.19 -9.17
N VAL A 145 6.14 21.77 -8.05
CA VAL A 145 6.01 22.41 -6.72
C VAL A 145 7.39 22.48 -6.04
N PRO A 146 8.35 23.28 -6.56
CA PRO A 146 9.75 23.25 -6.12
C PRO A 146 9.97 23.58 -4.64
N GLU A 147 9.07 24.36 -4.03
CA GLU A 147 9.09 24.70 -2.61
C GLU A 147 9.02 23.46 -1.71
N LEU A 148 8.46 22.33 -2.16
CA LEU A 148 8.42 21.10 -1.37
C LEU A 148 9.78 20.41 -1.30
N ASN A 149 10.71 20.73 -2.20
CA ASN A 149 12.03 20.07 -2.26
C ASN A 149 12.87 20.35 -1.00
N GLN A 150 12.55 21.42 -0.26
CA GLN A 150 13.17 21.71 1.05
C GLN A 150 12.93 20.60 2.08
N TYR A 151 11.89 19.76 1.90
CA TYR A 151 11.56 18.66 2.81
C TYR A 151 12.16 17.32 2.38
N VAL A 152 12.76 17.24 1.19
CA VAL A 152 13.30 15.99 0.64
C VAL A 152 14.65 15.65 1.28
N GLN A 153 15.48 16.66 1.52
CA GLN A 153 16.77 16.50 2.19
C GLN A 153 16.81 17.33 3.46
N ARG A 154 17.56 16.84 4.44
CA ARG A 154 17.90 17.58 5.64
C ARG A 154 19.30 18.16 5.50
N GLU A 155 19.50 19.36 6.01
CA GLU A 155 20.85 19.87 6.25
C GLU A 155 21.44 19.07 7.42
N TYR A 156 22.57 18.42 7.17
CA TYR A 156 23.30 17.73 8.22
C TYR A 156 24.03 18.73 9.11
N ARG A 157 24.10 18.43 10.40
CA ARG A 157 24.90 19.21 11.33
C ARG A 157 26.37 19.14 10.93
N GLU A 158 27.08 20.25 11.06
CA GLU A 158 28.53 20.31 10.84
C GLU A 158 29.26 19.18 11.59
N GLY A 159 30.18 18.51 10.91
CA GLY A 159 30.92 17.34 11.41
C GLY A 159 30.25 15.98 11.22
N TRP A 160 29.00 15.93 10.73
CA TRP A 160 28.28 14.69 10.45
C TRP A 160 27.96 14.56 8.96
N ALA A 161 28.99 14.30 8.14
CA ALA A 161 28.83 13.94 6.73
C ALA A 161 28.80 12.41 6.56
N LEU A 162 28.02 11.94 5.58
CA LEU A 162 27.96 10.54 5.14
C LEU A 162 29.03 10.26 4.08
#